data_AF-F9UQY5-F1
#
_entry.id   AF-F9UQY5-F1
#
_cell.length_a   1.000
_cell.length_b   1.000
_cell.length_c   1.000
_cell.angle_alpha   90.00
_cell.angle_beta   90.00
_cell.angle_gamma   90.00
#
_symmetry.space_group_name_H-M   'P 1'
#
loop_
_entity.id
_entity.type
_entity.pdbx_description
1 polymer ?
#
loop_
_entity_poly.entity_id
_entity_poly.type
_entity_poly.pdbx_seq_one_letter_code
_entity_poly.pdbx_strand_id
1 'polypeptide(L)' 'MKPITRDVLINALAKVKPETPRVMFEALSDKALDAEFRAVTAEYNE' A
#
# COMPACT_ATOMS: atom_id res chain seq x y z
N MET A 1 -8.48 17.41 -0.69
CA MET A 1 -7.81 16.33 0.05
C MET A 1 -6.31 16.46 -0.18
N LYS A 2 -5.46 16.29 0.85
CA LYS A 2 -4.01 16.23 0.61
C LYS A 2 -3.70 14.98 -0.23
N PRO A 3 -2.85 15.07 -1.27
CA PRO A 3 -2.46 13.89 -2.04
C PRO A 3 -1.81 12.87 -1.10
N ILE A 4 -2.23 11.60 -1.20
CA ILE A 4 -1.58 10.52 -0.48
C ILE A 4 -0.19 10.35 -1.08
N THR A 5 0.85 10.47 -0.25
CA THR A 5 2.23 10.30 -0.72
C THR A 5 2.59 8.82 -0.79
N ARG A 6 3.59 8.49 -1.60
CA ARG A 6 4.16 7.14 -1.72
C ARG A 6 4.47 6.52 -0.36
N ASP A 7 5.10 7.27 0.54
CA ASP A 7 5.44 6.78 1.88
C ASP A 7 4.20 6.44 2.71
N VAL A 8 3.10 7.18 2.53
CA VAL A 8 1.84 6.88 3.24
C VAL A 8 1.24 5.58 2.73
N LEU A 9 1.26 5.33 1.41
CA LEU A 9 0.81 4.06 0.83
C LEU A 9 1.66 2.88 1.32
N ILE A 10 2.98 3.01 1.30
CA ILE A 10 3.91 1.98 1.78
C ILE A 10 3.67 1.69 3.27
N ASN A 11 3.53 2.74 4.09
CA ASN A 11 3.25 2.60 5.51
C ASN A 11 1.90 1.91 5.77
N ALA A 12 0.89 2.22 4.97
CA ALA A 12 -0.41 1.59 5.10
C ALA A 12 -0.32 0.10 4.72
N LEU A 13 0.26 -0.22 3.56
CA LEU A 13 0.42 -1.59 3.10
C LEU A 13 1.25 -2.44 4.08
N ALA A 14 2.37 -1.92 4.59
CA ALA A 14 3.20 -2.62 5.56
C ALA A 14 2.49 -2.91 6.90
N LYS A 15 1.49 -2.09 7.28
CA LYS A 15 0.67 -2.36 8.47
C LYS A 15 -0.35 -3.48 8.23
N VAL A 16 -0.89 -3.58 7.02
CA VAL A 16 -1.94 -4.54 6.70
C VAL A 16 -1.37 -5.89 6.27
N LYS A 17 -0.18 -5.88 5.64
CA LYS A 17 0.59 -7.07 5.23
C LYS A 17 1.91 -7.16 6.01
N PRO A 18 1.89 -7.37 7.34
CA PRO A 18 3.10 -7.36 8.18
C PRO A 18 4.11 -8.47 7.82
N GLU A 19 3.67 -9.53 7.14
CA GLU A 19 4.49 -10.60 6.60
C GLU A 19 5.30 -10.17 5.37
N THR A 20 4.89 -9.10 4.68
CA THR A 20 5.60 -8.55 3.54
C THR A 20 6.58 -7.47 4.02
N PRO A 21 7.90 -7.65 3.82
CA PRO A 21 8.89 -6.65 4.23
C PRO A 21 8.65 -5.30 3.56
N ARG A 22 8.81 -4.20 4.30
CA ARG A 22 8.65 -2.83 3.79
C ARG A 22 9.40 -2.59 2.47
N VAL A 23 10.62 -3.10 2.38
CA VAL A 23 11.50 -2.96 1.20
C VAL A 23 10.87 -3.52 -0.08
N MET A 24 9.96 -4.50 0.03
CA MET A 24 9.23 -5.04 -1.12
C MET A 24 8.25 -4.01 -1.68
N PHE A 25 7.57 -3.24 -0.82
CA PHE A 25 6.70 -2.14 -1.25
C PHE A 25 7.50 -0.95 -1.79
N GLU A 26 8.67 -0.67 -1.23
CA GLU A 26 9.58 0.37 -1.73
C GLU A 26 10.12 0.05 -3.13
N ALA A 27 10.19 -1.23 -3.52
CA ALA A 27 10.59 -1.66 -4.86
C ALA A 27 9.45 -1.55 -5.90
N LEU A 28 8.20 -1.37 -5.48
CA LEU A 28 7.05 -1.28 -6.39
C LEU A 28 6.98 0.08 -7.09
N SER A 29 6.51 0.09 -8.34
CA SER A 29 6.11 1.35 -8.99
C SER A 29 4.92 2.01 -8.26
N ASP A 30 4.74 3.31 -8.41
CA ASP A 30 3.59 4.03 -7.80
C ASP A 30 2.24 3.41 -8.23
N LYS A 31 2.11 3.03 -9.51
CA LYS A 31 0.91 2.36 -10.02
C LYS A 31 0.66 1.02 -9.35
N ALA A 32 1.71 0.26 -9.06
CA ALA A 32 1.60 -1.02 -8.37
C ALA A 32 1.26 -0.83 -6.88
N LEU A 33 1.84 0.17 -6.21
CA LEU A 33 1.46 0.54 -4.84
C LEU A 33 -0.02 0.94 -4.75
N ASP A 34 -0.50 1.74 -5.68
CA ASP A 34 -1.91 2.16 -5.74
C ASP A 34 -2.84 0.97 -5.97
N ALA A 35 -2.48 0.05 -6.88
CA ALA A 35 -3.26 -1.16 -7.14
C ALA A 35 -3.34 -2.04 -5.90
N GLU A 36 -2.21 -2.23 -5.22
CA GLU A 36 -2.12 -3.08 -4.04
C GLU A 36 -2.87 -2.47 -2.85
N PHE A 37 -2.79 -1.16 -2.68
CA PHE A 37 -3.56 -0.44 -1.67
C PHE A 37 -5.06 -0.58 -1.94
N ARG A 38 -5.50 -0.43 -3.19
CA ARG A 38 -6.91 -0.61 -3.57
C ARG A 38 -7.41 -2.03 -3.33
N ALA A 39 -6.62 -3.05 -3.69
CA ALA A 39 -6.96 -4.45 -3.48
C ALA A 39 -7.20 -4.73 -1.99
N VAL A 40 -6.28 -4.29 -1.14
CA VAL A 40 -6.42 -4.42 0.32
C VAL A 40 -7.65 -3.66 0.81
N THR A 41 -7.91 -2.43 0.37
CA THR A 41 -9.10 -1.70 0.84
C THR A 41 -10.43 -2.31 0.38
N ALA A 42 -10.46 -3.05 -0.72
CA ALA A 42 -11.65 -3.75 -1.17
C ALA A 42 -11.99 -4.93 -0.25
N GLU A 43 -10.97 -5.69 0.18
CA GLU A 43 -11.13 -6.82 1.11
C GLU A 43 -11.67 -6.42 2.49
N TYR A 44 -11.53 -5.15 2.90
CA TYR A 44 -12.01 -4.66 4.20
C TYR A 44 -13.40 -4.00 4.15
N ASN A 45 -13.97 -3.79 2.95
CA ASN A 45 -15.29 -3.18 2.77
C ASN A 45 -16.39 -4.18 2.37
N GLU A 46 -16.07 -5.47 2.28
CA GLU A 46 -17.04 -6.58 2.30
C GLU A 46 -17.25 -7.09 3.74
#